data_AF-L9YUL9-F1
#
_entry.id   AF-L9YUL9-F1
#
_cell.length_a   1.000
_cell.length_b   1.000
_cell.length_c   1.000
_cell.angle_alpha   90.00
_cell.angle_beta   90.00
_cell.angle_gamma   90.00
#
_symmetry.space_group_name_H-M   'P 1'
#
loop_
_entity.id
_entity.type
_entity.pdbx_description
1 polymer ?
#
loop_
_entity_poly.entity_id
_entity_poly.type
_entity_poly.pdbx_seq_one_letter_code
_entity_poly.pdbx_strand_id
1 'polypeptide(L)'
;MVKLNESTVTGSYYIDETEIGETLTITSSNVFGIVKGTDLRLGSKCKVNDLSAKAIDFNDSLFKWNVTISESLVGETTLENATFRNMLRLQRVMAYDGCIRLNRARVTDISISWARGSTTVECKQARLGNLKTSVPEAGLLWDRLHINRTQFNEFDFADFTASLSSTNHLIHKDEQRNRLARYCSFLPTFLQHGQQLRSGDMDNLIKMYEDREVTYRRAKDSADTTGDNPAASKFYMHEKKYRRRRQFWAMFTSEGNRIRNGVVWATNLGLGVLAGHGERASQVGASAFTWVVIFGLLLSIIPSPTADGTMLQPAIAFEQSLRTFVSAPSAIDQMDPSPFVERLLLVERALGIAYIPLLVFALTRSLHR
;
A
#
# COMPACT_ATOMS: atom_id res chain seq x y z
N MET A 1 40.89 -5.18 -18.44
CA MET A 1 39.58 -5.77 -18.78
C MET A 1 39.46 -7.09 -18.02
N VAL A 2 38.35 -7.37 -17.33
CA VAL A 2 38.12 -8.68 -16.70
C VAL A 2 37.10 -9.43 -17.54
N LYS A 3 37.50 -10.56 -18.13
CA LYS A 3 36.67 -11.34 -19.06
C LYS A 3 36.68 -12.81 -18.66
N LEU A 4 35.50 -13.38 -18.47
CA LEU A 4 35.26 -14.82 -18.41
C LEU A 4 34.40 -15.18 -19.63
N ASN A 5 34.93 -15.96 -20.58
CA ASN A 5 34.23 -16.29 -21.81
C ASN A 5 34.36 -17.76 -22.12
N GLU A 6 33.25 -18.43 -22.44
CA GLU A 6 33.24 -19.85 -22.85
C GLU A 6 34.00 -20.75 -21.86
N SER A 7 33.94 -20.39 -20.58
CA SER A 7 34.77 -20.98 -19.53
C SER A 7 33.94 -21.84 -18.61
N THR A 8 34.51 -22.96 -18.16
CA THR A 8 33.95 -23.79 -17.11
C THR A 8 34.80 -23.66 -15.85
N VAL A 9 34.22 -23.12 -14.78
CA VAL A 9 34.87 -22.96 -13.47
C VAL A 9 34.26 -23.98 -12.52
N THR A 10 35.07 -24.93 -12.05
CA THR A 10 34.63 -26.01 -11.15
C THR A 10 34.37 -25.56 -9.71
N GLY A 11 34.80 -24.35 -9.35
CA GLY A 11 34.57 -23.73 -8.05
C GLY A 11 33.84 -22.39 -8.15
N SER A 12 34.04 -21.55 -7.13
CA SER A 12 33.56 -20.17 -7.11
C SER A 12 34.54 -19.24 -7.83
N TYR A 13 34.02 -18.20 -8.46
CA TYR A 13 34.78 -17.14 -9.11
C TYR A 13 34.67 -15.86 -8.28
N TYR A 14 35.77 -15.42 -7.69
CA TYR A 14 35.84 -14.28 -6.78
C TYR A 14 36.49 -13.07 -7.43
N ILE A 15 35.84 -11.91 -7.34
CA ILE A 15 36.32 -10.59 -7.75
C ILE A 15 36.03 -9.56 -6.63
N ASP A 16 36.12 -10.00 -5.38
CA ASP A 16 35.82 -9.20 -4.19
C ASP A 16 36.82 -8.03 -4.04
N GLU A 17 36.38 -6.94 -3.41
CA GLU A 17 37.21 -5.78 -3.00
C GLU A 17 38.05 -5.17 -4.14
N THR A 18 37.57 -5.28 -5.37
CA THR A 18 38.32 -4.92 -6.57
C THR A 18 37.74 -3.65 -7.22
N GLU A 19 38.61 -2.73 -7.62
CA GLU A 19 38.24 -1.62 -8.50
C GLU A 19 38.57 -1.98 -9.95
N ILE A 20 37.54 -2.08 -10.78
CA ILE A 20 37.68 -2.37 -12.20
C ILE A 20 37.29 -1.10 -12.97
N GLY A 21 38.30 -0.42 -13.51
CA GLY A 21 38.09 0.77 -14.35
C GLY A 21 37.49 0.45 -15.74
N GLU A 22 37.65 -0.80 -16.20
CA GLU A 22 37.18 -1.27 -17.50
C GLU A 22 35.93 -2.15 -17.41
N THR A 23 35.51 -2.73 -18.54
CA THR A 23 34.33 -3.59 -18.61
C THR A 23 34.58 -4.94 -17.94
N LEU A 24 33.65 -5.36 -17.08
CA LEU A 24 33.53 -6.75 -16.60
C LEU A 24 32.58 -7.50 -17.54
N THR A 25 33.05 -8.58 -18.14
CA THR A 25 32.23 -9.41 -19.05
C THR A 25 32.30 -10.87 -18.66
N ILE A 26 31.15 -11.48 -18.39
CA ILE A 26 30.98 -12.92 -18.17
C ILE A 26 30.01 -13.41 -19.24
N THR A 27 30.48 -14.23 -20.18
CA THR A 27 29.69 -14.68 -21.34
C THR A 27 29.79 -16.18 -21.54
N SER A 28 28.64 -16.85 -21.75
CA SER A 28 28.54 -18.27 -22.12
C SER A 28 29.42 -19.16 -21.23
N SER A 29 29.34 -18.95 -19.92
CA SER A 29 30.22 -19.58 -18.94
C SER A 29 29.42 -20.37 -17.92
N ASN A 30 30.01 -21.47 -17.44
CA ASN A 30 29.43 -22.31 -16.39
C ASN A 30 30.30 -22.24 -15.15
N VAL A 31 29.76 -21.73 -14.05
CA VAL A 31 30.44 -21.62 -12.75
C VAL A 31 29.70 -22.51 -11.77
N PHE A 32 30.25 -23.68 -11.45
CA PHE A 32 29.57 -24.61 -10.54
C PHE A 32 29.42 -24.06 -9.12
N GLY A 33 30.24 -23.07 -8.74
CA GLY A 33 30.16 -22.33 -7.49
C GLY A 33 29.43 -20.98 -7.60
N ILE A 34 29.89 -20.03 -6.79
CA ILE A 34 29.33 -18.68 -6.69
C ILE A 34 30.18 -17.74 -7.55
N VAL A 35 29.53 -16.86 -8.32
CA VAL A 35 30.17 -15.67 -8.89
C VAL A 35 30.03 -14.56 -7.87
N LYS A 36 31.12 -14.27 -7.14
CA LYS A 36 31.13 -13.35 -6.02
C LYS A 36 31.98 -12.12 -6.34
N GLY A 37 31.43 -10.94 -6.10
CA GLY A 37 32.11 -9.66 -6.22
C GLY A 37 31.55 -8.68 -5.20
N THR A 38 31.87 -8.90 -3.93
CA THR A 38 31.49 -8.04 -2.80
C THR A 38 32.41 -6.81 -2.72
N ASP A 39 31.87 -5.62 -2.40
CA ASP A 39 32.59 -4.32 -2.44
C ASP A 39 33.32 -4.08 -3.78
N LEU A 40 32.70 -4.55 -4.87
CA LEU A 40 33.23 -4.37 -6.22
C LEU A 40 32.92 -2.95 -6.70
N ARG A 41 33.94 -2.23 -7.19
CA ARG A 41 33.78 -0.88 -7.75
C ARG A 41 34.01 -0.92 -9.25
N LEU A 42 32.92 -0.83 -10.01
CA LEU A 42 32.96 -0.85 -11.47
C LEU A 42 32.79 0.55 -12.05
N GLY A 43 33.88 1.03 -12.65
CA GLY A 43 33.97 2.29 -13.37
C GLY A 43 33.44 2.25 -14.80
N SER A 44 33.03 1.08 -15.29
CA SER A 44 32.50 0.85 -16.64
C SER A 44 31.32 -0.14 -16.63
N LYS A 45 30.92 -0.62 -17.82
CA LYS A 45 29.80 -1.55 -18.01
C LYS A 45 30.08 -2.92 -17.39
N CYS A 46 29.05 -3.55 -16.86
CA CYS A 46 29.06 -4.95 -16.45
C CYS A 46 28.08 -5.74 -17.31
N LYS A 47 28.57 -6.80 -17.96
CA LYS A 47 27.74 -7.67 -18.80
C LYS A 47 27.91 -9.12 -18.37
N VAL A 48 26.85 -9.68 -17.81
CA VAL A 48 26.70 -11.11 -17.52
C VAL A 48 25.66 -11.65 -18.49
N ASN A 49 26.05 -12.58 -19.35
CA ASN A 49 25.15 -13.14 -20.36
C ASN A 49 25.37 -14.65 -20.47
N ASP A 50 24.28 -15.42 -20.50
CA ASP A 50 24.34 -16.87 -20.65
C ASP A 50 25.26 -17.51 -19.59
N LEU A 51 25.06 -17.10 -18.34
CA LEU A 51 25.78 -17.64 -17.18
C LEU A 51 24.92 -18.72 -16.51
N SER A 52 25.51 -19.90 -16.31
CA SER A 52 24.99 -20.88 -15.35
C SER A 52 25.83 -20.81 -14.08
N ALA A 53 25.21 -20.49 -12.94
CA ALA A 53 25.92 -20.43 -11.67
C ALA A 53 25.07 -20.87 -10.47
N LYS A 54 25.71 -21.35 -9.39
CA LYS A 54 24.98 -21.63 -8.15
C LYS A 54 24.43 -20.35 -7.53
N ALA A 55 25.19 -19.26 -7.57
CA ALA A 55 24.71 -17.95 -7.14
C ALA A 55 25.51 -16.81 -7.77
N ILE A 56 24.91 -15.63 -7.82
CA ILE A 56 25.57 -14.35 -8.04
C ILE A 56 25.47 -13.55 -6.73
N ASP A 57 26.59 -13.06 -6.23
CA ASP A 57 26.66 -12.17 -5.08
C ASP A 57 27.47 -10.94 -5.45
N PHE A 58 26.79 -9.80 -5.60
CA PHE A 58 27.41 -8.49 -5.75
C PHE A 58 26.98 -7.54 -4.63
N ASN A 59 26.94 -8.05 -3.41
CA ASN A 59 26.59 -7.26 -2.23
C ASN A 59 27.59 -6.11 -2.00
N ASP A 60 27.09 -4.98 -1.51
CA ASP A 60 27.88 -3.78 -1.18
C ASP A 60 28.66 -3.17 -2.36
N SER A 61 28.34 -3.57 -3.60
CA SER A 61 29.07 -3.15 -4.80
C SER A 61 28.54 -1.85 -5.42
N LEU A 62 29.45 -1.10 -6.05
CA LEU A 62 29.15 0.16 -6.74
C LEU A 62 29.36 0.02 -8.25
N PHE A 63 28.26 0.16 -9.00
CA PHE A 63 28.24 0.16 -10.45
C PHE A 63 27.95 1.57 -10.97
N LYS A 64 28.97 2.23 -11.54
CA LYS A 64 28.82 3.59 -12.09
C LYS A 64 28.07 3.61 -13.43
N TRP A 65 28.06 2.50 -14.16
CA TRP A 65 27.43 2.37 -15.48
C TRP A 65 26.41 1.23 -15.54
N ASN A 66 25.94 0.94 -16.75
CA ASN A 66 24.94 -0.09 -17.00
C ASN A 66 25.44 -1.47 -16.59
N VAL A 67 24.59 -2.16 -15.84
CA VAL A 67 24.75 -3.58 -15.52
C VAL A 67 23.68 -4.34 -16.27
N THR A 68 24.08 -5.34 -17.05
CA THR A 68 23.15 -6.21 -17.77
C THR A 68 23.41 -7.66 -17.37
N ILE A 69 22.37 -8.31 -16.84
CA ILE A 69 22.34 -9.75 -16.58
C ILE A 69 21.27 -10.33 -17.50
N SER A 70 21.68 -11.16 -18.46
CA SER A 70 20.79 -11.70 -19.50
C SER A 70 20.94 -13.20 -19.69
N GLU A 71 19.86 -13.89 -20.05
CA GLU A 71 19.83 -15.34 -20.37
C GLU A 71 20.51 -16.23 -19.32
N SER A 72 20.52 -15.82 -18.05
CA SER A 72 21.31 -16.49 -17.02
C SER A 72 20.43 -17.36 -16.14
N LEU A 73 20.94 -18.55 -15.82
CA LEU A 73 20.32 -19.52 -14.93
C LEU A 73 21.14 -19.63 -13.66
N VAL A 74 20.64 -19.02 -12.60
CA VAL A 74 21.35 -18.79 -11.36
C VAL A 74 20.57 -19.40 -10.22
N GLY A 75 21.22 -19.92 -9.17
CA GLY A 75 20.49 -20.39 -7.99
C GLY A 75 19.90 -19.24 -7.20
N GLU A 76 20.79 -18.42 -6.63
CA GLU A 76 20.46 -17.22 -5.86
C GLU A 76 21.15 -16.00 -6.48
N THR A 77 20.47 -14.85 -6.52
CA THR A 77 21.09 -13.58 -6.92
C THR A 77 20.92 -12.56 -5.81
N THR A 78 22.01 -12.20 -5.16
CA THR A 78 22.05 -11.18 -4.10
C THR A 78 22.78 -9.94 -4.59
N LEU A 79 22.10 -8.80 -4.47
CA LEU A 79 22.55 -7.46 -4.87
C LEU A 79 22.27 -6.50 -3.70
N GLU A 80 22.44 -6.97 -2.47
CA GLU A 80 22.12 -6.22 -1.26
C GLU A 80 23.06 -5.04 -1.06
N ASN A 81 22.54 -3.90 -0.61
CA ASN A 81 23.26 -2.63 -0.47
C ASN A 81 23.96 -2.12 -1.75
N ALA A 82 23.83 -2.82 -2.88
CA ALA A 82 24.50 -2.45 -4.12
C ALA A 82 23.95 -1.13 -4.66
N THR A 83 24.81 -0.31 -5.25
CA THR A 83 24.46 0.97 -5.86
C THR A 83 24.66 0.92 -7.36
N PHE A 84 23.58 1.05 -8.12
CA PHE A 84 23.55 1.15 -9.57
C PHE A 84 23.21 2.59 -9.95
N ARG A 85 24.23 3.37 -10.33
CA ARG A 85 24.04 4.80 -10.64
C ARG A 85 23.35 5.07 -11.98
N ASN A 86 23.34 4.07 -12.86
CA ASN A 86 22.70 4.13 -14.17
C ASN A 86 21.64 3.01 -14.24
N MET A 87 21.62 2.22 -15.32
CA MET A 87 20.59 1.21 -15.53
C MET A 87 21.02 -0.20 -15.11
N LEU A 88 20.19 -0.87 -14.29
CA LEU A 88 20.24 -2.31 -14.06
C LEU A 88 19.25 -3.02 -15.00
N ARG A 89 19.74 -3.88 -15.89
CA ARG A 89 18.92 -4.67 -16.82
C ARG A 89 18.96 -6.14 -16.43
N LEU A 90 17.79 -6.70 -16.13
CA LEU A 90 17.56 -8.12 -15.89
C LEU A 90 16.73 -8.65 -17.06
N GLN A 91 17.33 -9.49 -17.91
CA GLN A 91 16.67 -10.01 -19.12
C GLN A 91 16.63 -11.53 -19.10
N ARG A 92 15.44 -12.11 -18.94
CA ARG A 92 15.22 -13.56 -18.90
C ARG A 92 16.14 -14.27 -17.89
N VAL A 93 16.37 -13.64 -16.74
CA VAL A 93 17.12 -14.24 -15.63
C VAL A 93 16.21 -15.20 -14.86
N MET A 94 16.64 -16.45 -14.72
CA MET A 94 15.94 -17.48 -13.95
C MET A 94 16.72 -17.75 -12.66
N ALA A 95 16.06 -17.55 -11.52
CA ALA A 95 16.61 -17.90 -10.21
C ALA A 95 16.01 -19.24 -9.73
N TYR A 96 16.80 -20.25 -9.39
CA TYR A 96 16.27 -21.53 -8.87
C TYR A 96 15.62 -21.38 -7.50
N ASP A 97 16.18 -20.54 -6.62
CA ASP A 97 15.53 -20.14 -5.35
C ASP A 97 14.33 -19.20 -5.60
N GLY A 98 14.09 -18.85 -6.87
CA GLY A 98 12.96 -18.02 -7.28
C GLY A 98 13.05 -16.59 -6.81
N CYS A 99 14.21 -16.09 -6.37
CA CYS A 99 14.35 -14.73 -5.84
C CYS A 99 15.64 -14.04 -6.26
N ILE A 100 15.52 -12.78 -6.69
CA ILE A 100 16.61 -11.82 -6.87
C ILE A 100 16.45 -10.76 -5.77
N ARG A 101 17.43 -10.66 -4.88
CA ARG A 101 17.37 -9.79 -3.69
C ARG A 101 18.08 -8.46 -3.97
N LEU A 102 17.32 -7.36 -3.97
CA LEU A 102 17.77 -5.97 -4.09
C LEU A 102 17.63 -5.23 -2.75
N ASN A 103 17.78 -5.94 -1.64
CA ASN A 103 17.55 -5.39 -0.30
C ASN A 103 18.52 -4.24 -0.02
N ARG A 104 18.00 -3.06 0.36
CA ARG A 104 18.75 -1.82 0.61
C ARG A 104 19.55 -1.30 -0.61
N ALA A 105 19.34 -1.90 -1.79
CA ALA A 105 20.00 -1.47 -3.01
C ALA A 105 19.51 -0.08 -3.44
N ARG A 106 20.37 0.65 -4.15
CA ARG A 106 20.04 1.94 -4.77
C ARG A 106 20.13 1.77 -6.28
N VAL A 107 19.01 1.83 -6.97
CA VAL A 107 18.91 1.60 -8.40
C VAL A 107 18.30 2.84 -9.04
N THR A 108 19.05 3.56 -9.88
CA THR A 108 18.53 4.73 -10.60
C THR A 108 17.46 4.31 -11.59
N ASP A 109 17.77 3.39 -12.50
CA ASP A 109 16.81 2.82 -13.44
C ASP A 109 16.90 1.30 -13.43
N ILE A 110 15.76 0.63 -13.47
CA ILE A 110 15.70 -0.82 -13.56
C ILE A 110 14.85 -1.24 -14.76
N SER A 111 15.37 -2.18 -15.54
CA SER A 111 14.63 -2.81 -16.62
C SER A 111 14.54 -4.31 -16.40
N ILE A 112 13.32 -4.84 -16.35
CA ILE A 112 13.08 -6.27 -16.10
C ILE A 112 12.28 -6.85 -17.27
N SER A 113 12.93 -7.73 -18.02
CA SER A 113 12.28 -8.63 -18.96
C SER A 113 12.23 -10.01 -18.32
N TRP A 114 11.03 -10.50 -18.03
CA TRP A 114 10.87 -11.68 -17.20
C TRP A 114 11.07 -12.96 -18.00
N ALA A 115 11.77 -13.93 -17.42
CA ALA A 115 11.79 -15.30 -17.94
C ALA A 115 10.44 -15.99 -17.71
N ARG A 116 10.20 -17.08 -18.45
CA ARG A 116 9.19 -18.08 -18.05
C ARG A 116 9.67 -18.73 -16.75
N GLY A 117 8.84 -18.69 -15.70
CA GLY A 117 9.21 -19.23 -14.39
C GLY A 117 8.65 -18.41 -13.22
N SER A 118 9.05 -18.80 -12.01
CA SER A 118 8.61 -18.23 -10.74
C SER A 118 9.58 -17.20 -10.15
N THR A 119 10.57 -16.72 -10.91
CA THR A 119 11.50 -15.70 -10.42
C THR A 119 10.75 -14.47 -9.92
N THR A 120 11.03 -14.11 -8.67
CA THR A 120 10.58 -12.90 -8.00
C THR A 120 11.77 -11.97 -7.78
N VAL A 121 11.49 -10.69 -7.59
CA VAL A 121 12.46 -9.66 -7.26
C VAL A 121 12.03 -9.05 -5.94
N GLU A 122 12.87 -9.17 -4.91
CA GLU A 122 12.62 -8.60 -3.59
C GLU A 122 13.36 -7.28 -3.44
N CYS A 123 12.60 -6.23 -3.17
CA CYS A 123 13.09 -4.89 -2.92
C CYS A 123 12.68 -4.49 -1.50
N LYS A 124 13.47 -4.87 -0.50
CA LYS A 124 13.27 -4.45 0.89
C LYS A 124 14.16 -3.27 1.23
N GLN A 125 13.60 -2.15 1.69
CA GLN A 125 14.35 -0.93 2.03
C GLN A 125 15.20 -0.37 0.87
N ALA A 126 14.91 -0.77 -0.37
CA ALA A 126 15.60 -0.31 -1.56
C ALA A 126 15.24 1.14 -1.91
N ARG A 127 16.03 1.78 -2.77
CA ARG A 127 15.67 3.00 -3.50
C ARG A 127 15.61 2.63 -4.97
N LEU A 128 14.44 2.71 -5.57
CA LEU A 128 14.21 2.40 -6.98
C LEU A 128 13.78 3.68 -7.69
N GLY A 129 14.44 4.01 -8.79
CA GLY A 129 13.89 4.97 -9.74
C GLY A 129 13.03 4.30 -10.79
N ASN A 130 13.17 4.68 -12.05
CA ASN A 130 12.19 4.27 -13.06
C ASN A 130 12.27 2.76 -13.34
N LEU A 131 11.11 2.09 -13.39
CA LEU A 131 10.98 0.68 -13.71
C LEU A 131 10.41 0.51 -15.12
N LYS A 132 11.17 -0.13 -15.99
CA LYS A 132 10.70 -0.56 -17.31
C LYS A 132 10.54 -2.06 -17.32
N THR A 133 9.34 -2.56 -17.61
CA THR A 133 9.12 -4.00 -17.67
C THR A 133 8.46 -4.43 -18.97
N SER A 134 9.00 -5.48 -19.57
CA SER A 134 8.35 -6.17 -20.68
C SER A 134 7.76 -7.46 -20.13
N VAL A 135 6.43 -7.52 -19.94
CA VAL A 135 5.62 -8.70 -19.53
C VAL A 135 5.75 -9.06 -18.05
N PRO A 136 4.69 -9.06 -17.22
CA PRO A 136 3.65 -10.08 -17.32
C PRO A 136 2.25 -9.48 -17.36
N GLU A 137 1.29 -10.21 -17.94
CA GLU A 137 -0.13 -9.84 -18.07
C GLU A 137 -0.62 -8.98 -16.89
N ALA A 138 -1.39 -7.92 -17.20
CA ALA A 138 -1.81 -6.90 -16.24
C ALA A 138 -2.38 -7.53 -14.94
N GLY A 139 -1.56 -7.55 -13.88
CA GLY A 139 -1.90 -8.21 -12.61
C GLY A 139 -0.76 -9.03 -12.01
N LEU A 140 0.11 -9.64 -12.83
CA LEU A 140 1.18 -10.53 -12.35
C LEU A 140 2.47 -9.79 -11.94
N LEU A 141 2.63 -8.51 -12.28
CA LEU A 141 3.84 -7.75 -11.95
C LEU A 141 4.07 -7.74 -10.43
N TRP A 142 3.04 -7.34 -9.68
CA TRP A 142 3.10 -7.22 -8.23
C TRP A 142 3.13 -8.59 -7.52
N ASP A 143 2.85 -9.68 -8.22
CA ASP A 143 3.06 -11.04 -7.72
C ASP A 143 4.53 -11.44 -7.73
N ARG A 144 5.31 -10.85 -8.64
CA ARG A 144 6.74 -11.13 -8.84
C ARG A 144 7.63 -10.06 -8.25
N LEU A 145 7.16 -8.83 -8.09
CA LEU A 145 7.92 -7.73 -7.50
C LEU A 145 7.46 -7.50 -6.05
N HIS A 146 8.28 -7.91 -5.09
CA HIS A 146 7.98 -7.75 -3.66
C HIS A 146 8.61 -6.47 -3.16
N ILE A 147 7.77 -5.53 -2.72
CA ILE A 147 8.21 -4.20 -2.30
C ILE A 147 7.92 -4.06 -0.81
N ASN A 148 8.93 -3.76 -0.01
CA ASN A 148 8.74 -3.48 1.41
C ASN A 148 9.64 -2.32 1.86
N ARG A 149 9.05 -1.24 2.39
CA ARG A 149 9.72 0.01 2.75
C ARG A 149 10.64 0.50 1.64
N THR A 150 10.25 0.35 0.38
CA THR A 150 11.04 0.87 -0.76
C THR A 150 10.78 2.35 -0.92
N GLN A 151 11.83 3.12 -1.23
CA GLN A 151 11.71 4.50 -1.69
C GLN A 151 11.63 4.50 -3.21
N PHE A 152 10.66 5.22 -3.73
CA PHE A 152 10.45 5.42 -5.15
C PHE A 152 10.98 6.82 -5.49
N ASN A 153 11.90 6.92 -6.44
CA ASN A 153 12.51 8.19 -6.84
C ASN A 153 12.24 8.42 -8.32
N GLU A 154 11.28 9.28 -8.66
CA GLU A 154 10.85 9.46 -10.07
C GLU A 154 10.26 8.16 -10.66
N PHE A 155 9.74 7.27 -9.82
CA PHE A 155 9.02 6.10 -10.29
C PHE A 155 7.67 6.54 -10.85
N ASP A 156 7.48 6.34 -12.14
CA ASP A 156 6.22 6.66 -12.79
C ASP A 156 5.23 5.50 -12.66
N PHE A 157 4.17 5.70 -11.87
CA PHE A 157 3.11 4.71 -11.71
C PHE A 157 2.12 4.70 -12.89
N ALA A 158 2.13 5.72 -13.76
CA ALA A 158 1.20 5.84 -14.89
C ALA A 158 1.36 4.66 -15.86
N ASP A 159 2.60 4.23 -16.11
CA ASP A 159 2.95 3.05 -16.91
C ASP A 159 2.31 1.75 -16.38
N PHE A 160 1.91 1.73 -15.12
CA PHE A 160 1.35 0.56 -14.42
C PHE A 160 -0.14 0.69 -14.08
N THR A 161 -0.83 1.73 -14.58
CA THR A 161 -2.24 2.02 -14.24
C THR A 161 -3.15 0.81 -14.45
N ALA A 162 -2.99 0.07 -15.55
CA ALA A 162 -3.79 -1.13 -15.83
C ALA A 162 -3.56 -2.25 -14.79
N SER A 163 -2.29 -2.52 -14.43
CA SER A 163 -1.93 -3.53 -13.43
C SER A 163 -2.28 -3.10 -12.00
N LEU A 164 -2.23 -1.81 -11.69
CA LEU A 164 -2.67 -1.29 -10.40
C LEU A 164 -4.20 -1.33 -10.31
N SER A 165 -4.91 -0.98 -11.37
CA SER A 165 -6.38 -1.00 -11.37
C SER A 165 -6.94 -2.40 -11.14
N SER A 166 -6.36 -3.44 -11.79
CA SER A 166 -6.79 -4.83 -11.59
C SER A 166 -6.61 -5.33 -10.15
N THR A 167 -5.64 -4.78 -9.43
CA THR A 167 -5.36 -5.14 -8.03
C THR A 167 -5.97 -4.16 -7.02
N ASN A 168 -6.73 -3.15 -7.47
CA ASN A 168 -7.14 -1.99 -6.66
C ASN A 168 -5.95 -1.33 -5.92
N HIS A 169 -4.84 -1.19 -6.63
CA HIS A 169 -3.59 -0.57 -6.20
C HIS A 169 -2.97 -1.29 -5.01
N LEU A 170 -3.14 -2.62 -4.96
CA LEU A 170 -2.48 -3.47 -3.98
C LEU A 170 -1.14 -3.95 -4.53
N ILE A 171 -0.05 -3.46 -3.93
CA ILE A 171 1.33 -3.87 -4.28
C ILE A 171 1.84 -5.04 -3.42
N HIS A 172 1.05 -5.52 -2.44
CA HIS A 172 1.41 -6.65 -1.58
C HIS A 172 0.47 -7.85 -1.80
N LYS A 173 1.05 -9.00 -2.16
CA LYS A 173 0.35 -10.24 -2.53
C LYS A 173 -0.51 -10.86 -1.43
N ASP A 174 -0.04 -10.81 -0.18
CA ASP A 174 -0.72 -11.48 0.95
C ASP A 174 -2.18 -11.05 1.12
N GLU A 175 -2.55 -9.86 0.65
CA GLU A 175 -3.90 -9.34 0.84
C GLU A 175 -4.92 -9.85 -0.20
N GLN A 176 -4.48 -10.32 -1.36
CA GLN A 176 -5.40 -10.81 -2.40
C GLN A 176 -6.00 -12.18 -2.08
N ARG A 177 -5.20 -13.11 -1.55
CA ARG A 177 -5.61 -14.51 -1.31
C ARG A 177 -6.60 -14.69 -0.15
N ASN A 178 -6.80 -13.67 0.68
CA ASN A 178 -7.56 -13.79 1.94
C ASN A 178 -8.45 -12.57 2.24
N ARG A 179 -9.21 -12.07 1.24
CA ARG A 179 -10.17 -10.97 1.45
C ARG A 179 -11.39 -11.37 2.29
N LEU A 180 -11.95 -12.56 2.06
CA LEU A 180 -13.15 -13.05 2.76
C LEU A 180 -12.80 -13.69 4.13
N ALA A 181 -11.76 -14.51 4.19
CA ALA A 181 -11.35 -15.16 5.44
C ALA A 181 -10.96 -14.16 6.53
N ARG A 182 -10.32 -13.02 6.18
CA ARG A 182 -9.90 -12.03 7.18
C ARG A 182 -10.99 -11.07 7.64
N TYR A 183 -11.98 -10.76 6.81
CA TYR A 183 -13.13 -9.95 7.22
C TYR A 183 -14.06 -10.76 8.14
N CYS A 184 -14.27 -12.05 7.82
CA CYS A 184 -15.02 -12.97 8.66
C CYS A 184 -14.27 -13.38 9.95
N SER A 185 -12.94 -13.27 10.01
CA SER A 185 -12.18 -13.48 11.26
C SER A 185 -12.06 -12.23 12.14
N PHE A 186 -12.43 -11.04 11.65
CA PHE A 186 -12.18 -9.77 12.36
C PHE A 186 -13.06 -9.60 13.61
N LEU A 187 -14.27 -10.17 13.63
CA LEU A 187 -15.23 -10.08 14.74
C LEU A 187 -15.29 -11.34 15.64
N PRO A 188 -15.24 -12.59 15.12
CA PRO A 188 -15.34 -13.79 15.96
C PRO A 188 -14.01 -14.15 16.65
N THR A 189 -12.86 -14.00 15.97
CA THR A 189 -11.55 -14.29 16.58
C THR A 189 -11.24 -13.30 17.70
N PHE A 190 -11.78 -12.09 17.64
CA PHE A 190 -11.70 -11.05 18.69
C PHE A 190 -12.39 -11.47 20.00
N LEU A 191 -13.54 -12.15 19.94
CA LEU A 191 -14.23 -12.65 21.13
C LEU A 191 -13.67 -14.00 21.63
N GLN A 192 -13.10 -14.83 20.75
CA GLN A 192 -12.58 -16.14 21.14
C GLN A 192 -11.07 -16.19 21.49
N HIS A 193 -10.23 -15.27 20.99
CA HIS A 193 -8.77 -15.35 21.12
C HIS A 193 -8.13 -14.18 21.88
N GLY A 194 -8.93 -13.36 22.57
CA GLY A 194 -8.45 -12.18 23.31
C GLY A 194 -7.42 -12.46 24.42
N GLN A 195 -7.12 -13.72 24.74
CA GLN A 195 -6.17 -14.10 25.80
C GLN A 195 -4.98 -14.97 25.34
N GLN A 196 -4.89 -15.39 24.07
CA GLN A 196 -3.88 -16.39 23.65
C GLN A 196 -2.92 -15.94 22.55
N LEU A 197 -2.93 -14.68 22.13
CA LEU A 197 -1.91 -14.18 21.22
C LEU A 197 -0.67 -13.80 22.05
N ARG A 198 0.42 -14.55 21.87
CA ARG A 198 1.72 -14.25 22.48
C ARG A 198 2.14 -12.84 22.06
N SER A 199 2.75 -12.09 22.98
CA SER A 199 3.27 -10.73 22.72
C SER A 199 4.12 -10.67 21.43
N GLY A 200 4.94 -11.70 21.18
CA GLY A 200 5.76 -11.78 19.97
C GLY A 200 4.99 -11.86 18.65
N ASP A 201 3.80 -12.46 18.61
CA ASP A 201 2.98 -12.50 17.39
C ASP A 201 2.36 -11.13 17.10
N MET A 202 2.02 -10.38 18.15
CA MET A 202 1.49 -9.02 18.04
C MET A 202 2.55 -8.04 17.52
N ASP A 203 3.76 -8.11 18.05
CA ASP A 203 4.86 -7.22 17.63
C ASP A 203 5.19 -7.43 16.15
N ASN A 204 5.19 -8.69 15.69
CA ASN A 204 5.36 -9.04 14.29
C ASN A 204 4.23 -8.46 13.40
N LEU A 205 2.97 -8.53 13.84
CA LEU A 205 1.83 -7.95 13.12
C LEU A 205 1.91 -6.42 13.05
N ILE A 206 2.24 -5.76 14.16
CA ILE A 206 2.41 -4.30 14.22
C ILE A 206 3.51 -3.88 13.24
N LYS A 207 4.65 -4.55 13.28
CA LYS A 207 5.77 -4.29 12.36
C LYS A 207 5.39 -4.51 10.90
N MET A 208 4.66 -5.59 10.59
CA MET A 208 4.15 -5.83 9.24
C MET A 208 3.23 -4.69 8.76
N TYR A 209 2.32 -4.20 9.60
CA TYR A 209 1.44 -3.09 9.21
C TYR A 209 2.15 -1.75 9.13
N GLU A 210 3.15 -1.50 9.98
CA GLU A 210 4.03 -0.34 9.87
C GLU A 210 4.79 -0.35 8.54
N ASP A 211 5.42 -1.47 8.21
CA ASP A 211 6.16 -1.67 6.96
C ASP A 211 5.29 -1.37 5.74
N ARG A 212 4.05 -1.88 5.73
CA ARG A 212 3.08 -1.59 4.68
C ARG A 212 2.68 -0.12 4.65
N GLU A 213 2.35 0.48 5.80
CA GLU A 213 2.02 1.92 5.87
C GLU A 213 3.14 2.78 5.28
N VAL A 214 4.40 2.52 5.65
CA VAL A 214 5.56 3.25 5.14
C VAL A 214 5.71 3.05 3.63
N THR A 215 5.50 1.83 3.13
CA THR A 215 5.57 1.53 1.69
C THR A 215 4.53 2.30 0.90
N TYR A 216 3.27 2.28 1.35
CA TYR A 216 2.19 3.01 0.69
C TYR A 216 2.34 4.52 0.77
N ARG A 217 2.87 5.04 1.90
CA ARG A 217 3.20 6.46 2.01
C ARG A 217 4.22 6.87 0.96
N ARG A 218 5.30 6.10 0.80
CA ARG A 218 6.34 6.38 -0.20
C ARG A 218 5.84 6.25 -1.63
N ALA A 219 4.99 5.26 -1.91
CA ALA A 219 4.35 5.12 -3.22
C ALA A 219 3.43 6.32 -3.53
N LYS A 220 2.64 6.76 -2.55
CA LYS A 220 1.81 7.96 -2.66
C LYS A 220 2.67 9.21 -2.94
N ASP A 221 3.70 9.45 -2.14
CA ASP A 221 4.55 10.63 -2.30
C ASP A 221 5.20 10.64 -3.70
N SER A 222 5.63 9.50 -4.22
CA SER A 222 6.17 9.39 -5.59
C SER A 222 5.11 9.63 -6.66
N ALA A 223 3.91 9.05 -6.54
CA ALA A 223 2.81 9.29 -7.47
C ALA A 223 2.36 10.77 -7.48
N ASP A 224 2.31 11.41 -6.30
CA ASP A 224 2.05 12.85 -6.18
C ASP A 224 3.15 13.67 -6.90
N THR A 225 4.44 13.30 -6.77
CA THR A 225 5.53 14.00 -7.45
C THR A 225 5.56 13.83 -8.97
N THR A 226 5.09 12.69 -9.49
CA THR A 226 5.00 12.45 -10.95
C THR A 226 3.69 12.96 -11.56
N GLY A 227 2.74 13.41 -10.74
CA GLY A 227 1.44 13.92 -11.20
C GLY A 227 0.36 12.86 -11.42
N ASP A 228 0.57 11.62 -10.97
CA ASP A 228 -0.44 10.55 -11.02
C ASP A 228 -1.42 10.64 -9.83
N ASN A 229 -2.30 11.66 -9.90
CA ASN A 229 -3.31 11.95 -8.88
C ASN A 229 -4.23 10.73 -8.56
N PRO A 230 -4.71 9.95 -9.56
CA PRO A 230 -5.51 8.76 -9.29
C PRO A 230 -4.77 7.71 -8.47
N ALA A 231 -3.52 7.37 -8.82
CA ALA A 231 -2.76 6.38 -8.07
C ALA A 231 -2.41 6.87 -6.66
N ALA A 232 -2.01 8.14 -6.52
CA ALA A 232 -1.69 8.73 -5.23
C ALA A 232 -2.88 8.68 -4.25
N SER A 233 -4.08 9.01 -4.72
CA SER A 233 -5.32 8.89 -3.94
C SER A 233 -5.54 7.45 -3.43
N LYS A 234 -5.38 6.45 -4.31
CA LYS A 234 -5.54 5.05 -3.93
C LYS A 234 -4.47 4.59 -2.93
N PHE A 235 -3.23 5.02 -3.09
CA PHE A 235 -2.14 4.72 -2.16
C PHE A 235 -2.37 5.37 -0.80
N TYR A 236 -2.90 6.60 -0.74
CA TYR A 236 -3.28 7.25 0.51
C TYR A 236 -4.38 6.46 1.26
N MET A 237 -5.42 5.98 0.56
CA MET A 237 -6.43 5.14 1.19
C MET A 237 -5.82 3.87 1.82
N HIS A 238 -4.88 3.23 1.12
CA HIS A 238 -4.18 2.06 1.65
C HIS A 238 -3.27 2.41 2.83
N GLU A 239 -2.54 3.52 2.75
CA GLU A 239 -1.76 4.06 3.88
C GLU A 239 -2.64 4.20 5.13
N LYS A 240 -3.81 4.84 5.01
CA LYS A 240 -4.75 5.03 6.12
C LYS A 240 -5.33 3.70 6.63
N LYS A 241 -5.63 2.77 5.73
CA LYS A 241 -6.09 1.42 6.10
C LYS A 241 -5.06 0.68 6.95
N TYR A 242 -3.79 0.70 6.55
CA TYR A 242 -2.73 0.02 7.30
C TYR A 242 -2.39 0.74 8.61
N ARG A 243 -2.42 2.07 8.61
CA ARG A 243 -2.30 2.88 9.84
C ARG A 243 -3.35 2.50 10.89
N ARG A 244 -4.62 2.35 10.47
CA ARG A 244 -5.71 1.92 11.36
C ARG A 244 -5.46 0.53 11.94
N ARG A 245 -5.00 -0.42 11.12
CA ARG A 245 -4.68 -1.78 11.60
C ARG A 245 -3.51 -1.78 12.57
N ARG A 246 -2.43 -1.06 12.27
CA ARG A 246 -1.29 -0.92 13.19
C ARG A 246 -1.74 -0.36 14.53
N GLN A 247 -2.53 0.72 14.52
CA GLN A 247 -3.03 1.36 15.75
C GLN A 247 -3.96 0.45 16.54
N PHE A 248 -4.81 -0.33 15.86
CA PHE A 248 -5.65 -1.33 16.49
C PHE A 248 -4.82 -2.34 17.28
N TRP A 249 -3.82 -2.95 16.65
CA TRP A 249 -2.96 -3.94 17.32
C TRP A 249 -2.09 -3.32 18.43
N ALA A 250 -1.64 -2.08 18.25
CA ALA A 250 -0.92 -1.32 19.27
C ALA A 250 -1.76 -0.95 20.51
N MET A 251 -3.09 -1.16 20.51
CA MET A 251 -3.88 -1.04 21.76
C MET A 251 -3.68 -2.24 22.69
N PHE A 252 -3.29 -3.38 22.12
CA PHE A 252 -3.23 -4.66 22.83
C PHE A 252 -1.81 -5.02 23.28
N THR A 253 -0.80 -4.30 22.79
CA THR A 253 0.57 -4.38 23.30
C THR A 253 0.78 -3.43 24.48
N SER A 254 1.80 -3.68 25.31
CA SER A 254 2.12 -2.87 26.50
C SER A 254 2.86 -1.56 26.17
N GLU A 255 3.07 -1.26 24.89
CA GLU A 255 3.75 -0.04 24.45
C GLU A 255 2.76 1.13 24.30
N GLY A 256 2.67 1.93 25.37
CA GLY A 256 1.99 3.23 25.36
C GLY A 256 0.62 3.28 26.02
N ASN A 257 0.04 4.48 26.09
CA ASN A 257 -1.26 4.72 26.72
C ASN A 257 -2.38 4.16 25.84
N ARG A 258 -2.91 2.99 26.22
CA ARG A 258 -4.00 2.27 25.52
C ARG A 258 -5.20 3.16 25.20
N ILE A 259 -5.54 4.09 26.10
CA ILE A 259 -6.66 5.02 25.93
C ILE A 259 -6.38 5.97 24.75
N ARG A 260 -5.16 6.52 24.68
CA ARG A 260 -4.74 7.38 23.58
C ARG A 260 -4.79 6.64 22.24
N ASN A 261 -4.29 5.41 22.19
CA ASN A 261 -4.34 4.59 20.97
C ASN A 261 -5.79 4.28 20.56
N GLY A 262 -6.65 3.98 21.54
CA GLY A 262 -8.10 3.82 21.38
C GLY A 262 -8.78 5.03 20.73
N VAL A 263 -8.57 6.22 21.28
CA VAL A 263 -9.13 7.48 20.76
C VAL A 263 -8.64 7.76 19.33
N VAL A 264 -7.34 7.56 19.06
CA VAL A 264 -6.78 7.79 17.73
C VAL A 264 -7.34 6.82 16.69
N TRP A 265 -7.58 5.56 17.06
CA TRP A 265 -8.24 4.60 16.18
C TRP A 265 -9.70 4.95 15.95
N ALA A 266 -10.44 5.30 17.01
CA ALA A 266 -11.86 5.66 16.92
C ALA A 266 -12.06 6.90 16.03
N THR A 267 -11.22 7.92 16.20
CA THR A 267 -11.22 9.11 15.34
C THR A 267 -10.85 8.78 13.89
N ASN A 268 -9.82 7.95 13.66
CA ASN A 268 -9.49 7.50 12.30
C ASN A 268 -10.58 6.62 11.65
N LEU A 269 -11.29 5.81 12.43
CA LEU A 269 -12.42 5.02 11.95
C LEU A 269 -13.61 5.91 11.62
N GLY A 270 -13.95 6.84 12.52
CA GLY A 270 -15.00 7.84 12.29
C GLY A 270 -14.73 8.65 11.02
N LEU A 271 -13.52 9.20 10.86
CA LEU A 271 -13.14 9.91 9.63
C LEU A 271 -13.19 9.02 8.38
N GLY A 272 -12.87 7.74 8.50
CA GLY A 272 -12.96 6.80 7.39
C GLY A 272 -14.39 6.48 6.97
N VAL A 273 -15.28 6.26 7.93
CA VAL A 273 -16.69 5.90 7.71
C VAL A 273 -17.51 7.11 7.28
N LEU A 274 -17.35 8.23 7.98
CA LEU A 274 -18.16 9.43 7.78
C LEU A 274 -17.63 10.26 6.61
N ALA A 275 -16.31 10.33 6.43
CA ALA A 275 -15.70 11.26 5.48
C ALA A 275 -14.92 10.61 4.34
N GLY A 276 -14.72 9.29 4.35
CA GLY A 276 -13.76 8.67 3.44
C GLY A 276 -12.36 9.28 3.57
N HIS A 277 -11.98 9.71 4.78
CA HIS A 277 -10.79 10.52 5.05
C HIS A 277 -10.73 11.87 4.29
N GLY A 278 -11.88 12.41 3.89
CA GLY A 278 -12.01 13.64 3.10
C GLY A 278 -11.72 13.43 1.61
N GLU A 279 -11.56 12.19 1.15
CA GLU A 279 -11.22 11.89 -0.25
C GLU A 279 -12.42 11.59 -1.14
N ARG A 280 -13.60 11.32 -0.55
CA ARG A 280 -14.80 10.96 -1.30
C ARG A 280 -15.99 11.78 -0.81
N ALA A 281 -16.29 12.89 -1.50
CA ALA A 281 -17.45 13.72 -1.22
C ALA A 281 -18.76 12.90 -1.19
N SER A 282 -18.87 11.87 -2.03
CA SER A 282 -20.01 10.95 -2.06
C SER A 282 -20.21 10.16 -0.76
N GLN A 283 -19.14 9.86 -0.01
CA GLN A 283 -19.25 9.16 1.28
C GLN A 283 -19.71 10.10 2.39
N VAL A 284 -19.33 11.37 2.34
CA VAL A 284 -19.87 12.40 3.24
C VAL A 284 -21.37 12.57 3.00
N GLY A 285 -21.77 12.75 1.74
CA GLY A 285 -23.18 12.87 1.37
C GLY A 285 -24.00 11.64 1.77
N ALA A 286 -23.49 10.44 1.50
CA ALA A 286 -24.17 9.19 1.87
C ALA A 286 -24.31 9.02 3.39
N SER A 287 -23.28 9.36 4.17
CA SER A 287 -23.37 9.23 5.64
C SER A 287 -24.25 10.31 6.27
N ALA A 288 -24.24 11.55 5.75
CA ALA A 288 -25.20 12.58 6.12
C ALA A 288 -26.65 12.13 5.84
N PHE A 289 -26.91 11.61 4.63
CA PHE A 289 -28.20 11.05 4.27
C PHE A 289 -28.62 9.89 5.18
N THR A 290 -27.68 9.02 5.55
CA THR A 290 -27.94 7.92 6.48
C THR A 290 -28.41 8.42 7.84
N TRP A 291 -27.80 9.50 8.37
CA TRP A 291 -28.27 10.13 9.61
C TRP A 291 -29.69 10.68 9.46
N VAL A 292 -30.00 11.40 8.38
CA VAL A 292 -31.37 11.89 8.11
C VAL A 292 -32.38 10.73 8.07
N VAL A 293 -32.02 9.60 7.45
CA VAL A 293 -32.90 8.42 7.44
C VAL A 293 -33.09 7.84 8.85
N ILE A 294 -32.02 7.72 9.65
CA ILE A 294 -32.09 7.21 11.03
C ILE A 294 -32.96 8.11 11.90
N PHE A 295 -32.75 9.42 11.86
CA PHE A 295 -33.53 10.38 12.65
C PHE A 295 -34.98 10.46 12.18
N GLY A 296 -35.23 10.44 10.86
CA GLY A 296 -36.58 10.36 10.31
C GLY A 296 -37.33 9.08 10.74
N LEU A 297 -36.65 7.94 10.80
CA LEU A 297 -37.23 6.69 11.34
C LEU A 297 -37.48 6.76 12.84
N LEU A 298 -36.58 7.38 13.62
CA LEU A 298 -36.80 7.57 15.06
C LEU A 298 -37.99 8.49 15.31
N LEU A 299 -38.11 9.58 14.56
CA LEU A 299 -39.23 10.53 14.64
C LEU A 299 -40.55 9.90 14.18
N SER A 300 -40.54 8.95 13.24
CA SER A 300 -41.77 8.28 12.78
C SER A 300 -42.35 7.30 13.80
N ILE A 301 -41.53 6.79 14.72
CA ILE A 301 -41.95 5.89 15.82
C ILE A 301 -42.51 6.70 17.00
N ILE A 302 -42.11 7.96 17.14
CA ILE A 302 -42.59 8.82 18.22
C ILE A 302 -43.97 9.37 17.83
N PRO A 303 -45.02 9.14 18.66
CA PRO A 303 -46.34 9.71 18.38
C PRO A 303 -46.24 11.24 18.31
N SER A 304 -46.47 11.80 17.12
CA SER A 304 -46.48 13.25 16.91
C SER A 304 -47.92 13.74 16.75
N PRO A 305 -48.30 14.85 17.40
CA PRO A 305 -49.66 15.38 17.32
C PRO A 305 -50.03 15.89 15.92
N THR A 306 -49.08 15.94 14.97
CA THR A 306 -49.30 16.32 13.57
C THR A 306 -49.77 15.18 12.67
N ALA A 307 -49.64 13.92 13.10
CA ALA A 307 -49.76 12.77 12.22
C ALA A 307 -50.48 11.59 12.89
N ASP A 308 -51.63 11.82 13.49
CA ASP A 308 -52.48 10.72 13.94
C ASP A 308 -53.00 9.93 12.72
N GLY A 309 -52.40 8.76 12.47
CA GLY A 309 -52.97 7.69 11.66
C GLY A 309 -52.87 7.80 10.13
N THR A 310 -52.06 8.72 9.58
CA THR A 310 -51.92 8.85 8.11
C THR A 310 -50.81 7.95 7.55
N MET A 311 -51.03 7.32 6.39
CA MET A 311 -50.00 6.52 5.68
C MET A 311 -48.75 7.34 5.27
N LEU A 312 -48.81 8.66 5.37
CA LEU A 312 -47.73 9.58 5.02
C LEU A 312 -46.82 9.94 6.21
N GLN A 313 -47.10 9.44 7.42
CA GLN A 313 -46.33 9.73 8.63
C GLN A 313 -44.81 9.52 8.49
N PRO A 314 -44.31 8.43 7.84
CA PRO A 314 -42.87 8.26 7.63
C PRO A 314 -42.26 9.32 6.70
N ALA A 315 -43.00 9.77 5.68
CA ALA A 315 -42.53 10.78 4.73
C ALA A 315 -42.45 12.17 5.38
N ILE A 316 -43.44 12.51 6.21
CA ILE A 316 -43.46 13.77 6.97
C ILE A 316 -42.32 13.79 8.00
N ALA A 317 -42.10 12.69 8.72
CA ALA A 317 -41.01 12.56 9.68
C ALA A 317 -39.62 12.66 9.00
N PHE A 318 -39.47 12.08 7.81
CA PHE A 318 -38.26 12.23 7.01
C PHE A 318 -38.03 13.68 6.56
N GLU A 319 -39.06 14.37 6.09
CA GLU A 319 -38.96 15.80 5.73
C GLU A 319 -38.56 16.66 6.94
N GLN A 320 -39.15 16.39 8.11
CA GLN A 320 -38.82 17.07 9.35
C GLN A 320 -37.36 16.85 9.77
N SER A 321 -36.86 15.61 9.67
CA SER A 321 -35.46 15.28 9.90
C SER A 321 -34.54 16.03 8.93
N LEU A 322 -34.86 16.02 7.62
CA LEU A 322 -34.06 16.74 6.62
C LEU A 322 -33.96 18.24 6.92
N ARG A 323 -35.09 18.89 7.27
CA ARG A 323 -35.11 20.31 7.66
C ARG A 323 -34.28 20.56 8.91
N THR A 324 -34.45 19.72 9.94
CA THR A 324 -33.71 19.82 11.21
C THR A 324 -32.21 19.67 10.99
N PHE A 325 -31.80 18.70 10.17
CA PHE A 325 -30.40 18.45 9.83
C PHE A 325 -29.75 19.63 9.12
N VAL A 326 -30.47 20.34 8.25
CA VAL A 326 -29.96 21.55 7.58
C VAL A 326 -30.14 22.83 8.44
N SER A 327 -30.61 22.69 9.68
CA SER A 327 -30.96 23.80 10.58
C SER A 327 -32.04 24.74 9.99
N ALA A 328 -32.90 24.22 9.12
CA ALA A 328 -34.06 24.92 8.61
C ALA A 328 -35.25 24.80 9.60
N PRO A 329 -36.15 25.80 9.65
CA PRO A 329 -37.34 25.73 10.49
C PRO A 329 -38.19 24.49 10.20
N SER A 330 -38.48 23.71 11.25
CA SER A 330 -39.32 22.51 11.16
C SER A 330 -40.67 22.75 11.81
N ALA A 331 -41.70 21.98 11.43
CA ALA A 331 -43.02 22.07 12.05
C ALA A 331 -42.99 21.67 13.54
N ILE A 332 -42.00 20.85 13.96
CA ILE A 332 -41.82 20.44 15.36
C ILE A 332 -41.34 21.62 16.23
N ASP A 333 -40.66 22.61 15.65
CA ASP A 333 -40.18 23.80 16.38
C ASP A 333 -41.31 24.74 16.82
N GLN A 334 -42.49 24.61 16.21
CA GLN A 334 -43.68 25.39 16.57
C GLN A 334 -44.54 24.67 17.63
N MET A 335 -44.10 23.49 18.06
CA MET A 335 -44.75 22.68 19.10
C MET A 335 -43.89 22.70 20.36
N ASP A 336 -44.47 22.35 21.51
CA ASP A 336 -43.70 22.04 22.73
C ASP A 336 -43.36 20.53 22.70
N PRO A 337 -42.23 20.11 22.10
CA PRO A 337 -41.86 18.70 22.04
C PRO A 337 -41.57 18.15 23.43
N SER A 338 -41.67 16.83 23.57
CA SER A 338 -41.17 16.17 24.77
C SER A 338 -39.66 16.44 24.95
N PRO A 339 -39.13 16.48 26.19
CA PRO A 339 -37.70 16.69 26.45
C PRO A 339 -36.79 15.64 25.79
N PHE A 340 -37.34 14.49 25.42
CA PHE A 340 -36.63 13.47 24.66
C PHE A 340 -36.47 13.86 23.18
N VAL A 341 -37.56 14.29 22.54
CA VAL A 341 -37.56 14.76 21.15
C VAL A 341 -36.69 16.00 21.00
N GLU A 342 -36.76 16.94 21.95
CA GLU A 342 -35.92 18.13 21.96
C GLU A 342 -34.41 17.79 21.93
N ARG A 343 -33.98 16.84 22.78
CA ARG A 343 -32.59 16.36 22.79
C ARG A 343 -32.21 15.64 21.51
N LEU A 344 -33.13 14.88 20.92
CA LEU A 344 -32.91 14.19 19.65
C LEU A 344 -32.66 15.20 18.51
N LEU A 345 -33.51 16.22 18.40
CA LEU A 345 -33.38 17.30 17.42
C LEU A 345 -32.10 18.12 17.63
N LEU A 346 -31.70 18.37 18.89
CA LEU A 346 -30.45 19.04 19.21
C LEU A 346 -29.23 18.27 18.69
N VAL A 347 -29.21 16.95 18.88
CA VAL A 347 -28.14 16.08 18.38
C VAL A 347 -28.13 16.08 16.84
N GLU A 348 -29.29 15.98 16.22
CA GLU A 348 -29.42 16.02 14.76
C GLU A 348 -28.89 17.33 14.16
N ARG A 349 -29.27 18.47 14.75
CA ARG A 349 -28.75 19.80 14.36
C ARG A 349 -27.24 19.89 14.51
N ALA A 350 -26.71 19.41 15.64
CA ALA A 350 -25.27 19.43 15.89
C ALA A 350 -24.52 18.60 14.84
N LEU A 351 -25.05 17.43 14.46
CA LEU A 351 -24.50 16.62 13.39
C LEU A 351 -24.57 17.36 12.05
N GLY A 352 -25.71 17.95 11.71
CA GLY A 352 -25.90 18.74 10.50
C GLY A 352 -24.89 19.88 10.34
N ILE A 353 -24.72 20.68 11.39
CA ILE A 353 -23.74 21.78 11.46
C ILE A 353 -22.31 21.26 11.27
N ALA A 354 -21.98 20.07 11.78
CA ALA A 354 -20.65 19.48 11.58
C ALA A 354 -20.46 18.91 10.16
N TYR A 355 -21.52 18.36 9.55
CA TYR A 355 -21.47 17.71 8.24
C TYR A 355 -21.42 18.68 7.07
N ILE A 356 -22.06 19.84 7.16
CA ILE A 356 -22.08 20.84 6.08
C ILE A 356 -20.67 21.33 5.71
N PRO A 357 -19.83 21.82 6.65
CA PRO A 357 -18.45 22.21 6.35
C PRO A 357 -17.61 21.03 5.85
N LEU A 358 -17.86 19.83 6.37
CA LEU A 358 -17.13 18.63 5.99
C LEU A 358 -17.44 18.22 4.53
N LEU A 359 -18.69 18.39 4.10
CA LEU A 359 -19.11 18.16 2.71
C LEU A 359 -18.47 19.19 1.77
N VAL A 360 -18.47 20.48 2.15
CA VAL A 360 -17.81 21.54 1.38
C VAL A 360 -16.31 21.28 1.26
N PHE A 361 -15.65 20.89 2.36
CA PHE A 361 -14.23 20.53 2.35
C PHE A 361 -13.95 19.31 1.44
N ALA A 362 -14.78 18.27 1.51
CA ALA A 362 -14.61 17.11 0.66
C ALA A 362 -14.85 17.43 -0.83
N LEU A 363 -15.82 18.28 -1.15
CA LEU A 363 -16.11 18.75 -2.51
C LEU A 363 -14.96 19.59 -3.08
N THR A 364 -14.51 20.60 -2.34
CA THR A 364 -13.39 21.48 -2.75
C THR A 364 -12.12 20.67 -3.00
N ARG A 365 -11.81 19.72 -2.10
CA ARG A 365 -10.66 18.82 -2.28
C ARG A 365 -10.84 17.86 -3.47
N SER A 366 -12.06 17.42 -3.76
CA SER A 366 -12.33 16.56 -4.92
C SER A 366 -12.20 17.29 -6.26
N LEU A 367 -12.41 18.61 -6.29
CA LEU A 367 -12.30 19.46 -7.49
C LEU A 367 -10.86 19.90 -7.81
N HIS A 368 -9.99 19.95 -6.80
CA HIS A 368 -8.56 20.28 -6.97
C HIS A 368 -7.70 19.10 -7.42
N ARG A 369 -8.29 17.93 -7.64
CA ARG A 369 -7.64 16.74 -8.19
C ARG A 369 -8.23 16.42 -9.54
#